data_AF-A0A2V9QGT8-F1
#
_entry.id   AF-A0A2V9QGT8-F1
#
_cell.length_a   1.000
_cell.length_b   1.000
_cell.length_c   1.000
_cell.angle_alpha   90.00
_cell.angle_beta   90.00
_cell.angle_gamma   90.00
#
_symmetry.space_group_name_H-M   'P 1'
#
loop_
_entity.id
_entity.type
_entity.pdbx_description
1 polymer ?
#
loop_
_entity_poly.entity_id
_entity_poly.type
_entity_poly.pdbx_seq_one_letter_code
_entity_poly.pdbx_strand_id
1 'polypeptide(L)' 'MRLVIVDPKTHIALWNITEYVRGAIQLGNRDKNFDRAMGTVVARLKSLASAGPTSRNTAN' A
#
# COMPACT_ATOMS: atom_id res chain seq x y z
N MET A 1 2.16 2.82 -9.77
CA MET A 1 1.76 3.69 -8.64
C MET A 1 2.56 3.28 -7.41
N ARG A 2 2.91 4.22 -6.53
CA ARG A 2 3.71 3.95 -5.33
C ARG A 2 3.15 4.69 -4.12
N LEU A 3 3.01 3.98 -3.00
CA LEU A 3 2.71 4.54 -1.68
C LEU A 3 3.86 4.18 -0.73
N VAL A 4 4.38 5.17 0.00
CA VAL A 4 5.44 4.97 1.00
C VAL A 4 4.95 5.50 2.34
N ILE A 5 5.04 4.66 3.37
CA ILE A 5 4.78 5.05 4.76
C ILE A 5 6.14 5.34 5.38
N VAL A 6 6.32 6.55 5.90
CA VAL A 6 7.57 7.01 6.51
C VAL A 6 7.34 7.35 7.97
N ASP A 7 8.34 7.10 8.81
CA ASP A 7 8.38 7.68 10.14
C ASP A 7 8.67 9.18 10.03
N PRO A 8 7.80 10.09 10.51
CA PRO A 8 8.01 11.53 10.38
C PRO A 8 9.24 12.03 11.15
N LYS A 9 9.72 11.30 12.17
CA LYS A 9 10.87 11.73 12.97
C LYS A 9 12.20 11.41 12.29
N THR A 10 12.36 10.18 11.83
CA THR A 10 13.61 9.70 11.22
C THR A 10 13.62 9.78 9.69
N HIS A 11 12.46 10.03 9.07
CA HIS A 11 12.25 9.98 7.62
C HIS A 11 12.56 8.61 6.99
N ILE A 12 12.66 7.55 7.81
CA ILE A 12 12.90 6.19 7.35
C ILE A 12 11.60 5.62 6.76
N ALA A 13 11.71 4.96 5.60
CA ALA A 13 10.60 4.24 5.00
C ALA A 13 10.31 2.96 5.79
N LEU A 14 9.12 2.89 6.38
CA LEU A 14 8.66 1.74 7.16
C LEU A 14 8.01 0.69 6.26
N TRP A 15 7.20 1.14 5.29
CA TRP A 15 6.56 0.29 4.30
C TRP A 15 6.55 0.94 2.93
N ASN A 16 6.68 0.12 1.89
CA ASN A 16 6.61 0.54 0.50
C ASN A 16 5.63 -0.37 -0.25
N ILE A 17 4.53 0.20 -0.74
CA ILE A 17 3.54 -0.51 -1.54
C ILE A 17 3.67 -0.02 -2.98
N THR A 18 4.13 -0.91 -3.85
CA THR A 18 4.20 -0.66 -5.30
C THR A 18 3.13 -1.48 -5.99
N GLU A 19 2.31 -0.81 -6.80
CA GLU A 19 1.23 -1.44 -7.55
C GLU A 19 1.36 -1.08 -9.03
N TYR A 20 1.22 -2.10 -9.88
CA TYR A 20 1.26 -1.93 -11.32
C TYR A 20 -0.06 -1.35 -11.81
N VAL A 21 0.01 -0.27 -12.58
CA VAL A 21 -1.17 0.31 -13.24
C VAL A 21 -1.08 -0.06 -14.71
N ARG A 22 -2.04 -0.85 -15.20
CA ARG A 22 -2.06 -1.23 -16.60
C ARG A 22 -2.34 -0.01 -17.48
N GLY A 23 -1.45 0.26 -18.42
CA GLY A 23 -1.67 1.30 -19.44
C GLY A 23 -2.86 0.95 -20.35
N ALA A 24 -3.53 1.98 -20.88
CA ALA A 24 -4.56 1.84 -21.89
C ALA A 24 -4.57 3.07 -22.81
N ILE A 25 -4.87 2.87 -24.09
CA ILE A 25 -4.96 3.94 -25.10
C ILE A 25 -6.20 4.81 -24.83
N GLN A 26 -7.34 4.18 -24.57
CA GLN A 26 -8.57 4.91 -24.26
C GLN A 26 -8.53 5.42 -22.82
N LEU A 27 -8.76 6.73 -22.65
CA LEU A 27 -8.75 7.42 -21.36
C LEU A 27 -9.63 6.73 -20.30
N GLY A 28 -10.88 6.41 -20.64
CA GLY A 28 -11.79 5.75 -19.69
C GLY A 28 -11.32 4.36 -19.21
N ASN A 29 -10.52 3.65 -20.01
CA ASN A 29 -9.92 2.38 -19.58
C ASN A 29 -8.68 2.60 -18.70
N ARG A 30 -7.93 3.68 -18.96
CA ARG A 30 -6.80 4.10 -18.13
C ARG A 30 -7.28 4.48 -16.73
N ASP A 31 -8.37 5.22 -16.63
CA ASP A 31 -8.94 5.67 -15.36
C ASP A 31 -9.45 4.47 -14.54
N LYS A 32 -10.19 3.55 -15.18
CA LYS A 32 -10.61 2.29 -14.54
C LYS A 32 -9.42 1.45 -14.03
N ASN A 33 -8.34 1.38 -14.80
CA ASN A 33 -7.14 0.65 -14.39
C ASN A 33 -6.45 1.33 -13.19
N PHE A 34 -6.46 2.67 -13.16
CA PHE A 34 -5.95 3.44 -12.03
C PHE A 34 -6.80 3.20 -10.77
N ASP A 35 -8.12 3.32 -10.87
CA ASP A 35 -9.04 3.11 -9.75
C ASP A 35 -8.90 1.71 -9.16
N ARG A 36 -8.76 0.69 -10.02
CA ARG A 36 -8.51 -0.68 -9.58
C ARG A 36 -7.20 -0.78 -8.80
N ALA A 37 -6.11 -0.22 -9.33
CA ALA A 37 -4.82 -0.24 -8.64
C ALA A 37 -4.87 0.52 -7.31
N MET A 38 -5.60 1.64 -7.24
CA MET A 38 -5.83 2.38 -6.00
C MET A 38 -6.59 1.54 -4.97
N GLY A 39 -7.64 0.85 -5.40
CA GLY A 39 -8.38 -0.10 -4.56
C GLY A 39 -7.48 -1.19 -3.98
N THR A 40 -6.55 -1.74 -4.78
CA THR A 40 -5.57 -2.73 -4.32
C THR A 40 -4.61 -2.16 -3.27
N VAL A 41 -4.10 -0.94 -3.47
CA VAL A 41 -3.22 -0.28 -2.49
C VAL A 41 -3.94 -0.03 -1.17
N VAL A 42 -5.17 0.49 -1.21
CA VAL A 42 -5.97 0.74 0.00
C VAL A 42 -6.29 -0.56 0.74
N ALA A 43 -6.61 -1.64 0.01
CA ALA A 43 -6.85 -2.94 0.63
C ALA A 43 -5.62 -3.47 1.36
N ARG A 44 -4.43 -3.37 0.74
CA ARG A 44 -3.16 -3.76 1.38
C ARG A 44 -2.85 -2.89 2.60
N LEU A 45 -3.12 -1.59 2.51
CA LEU A 45 -2.93 -0.68 3.64
C LEU A 45 -3.83 -1.06 4.83
N LYS A 46 -5.10 -1.39 4.57
CA LYS A 46 -6.01 -1.88 5.61
C LYS A 46 -5.47 -3.15 6.27
N SER A 47 -4.99 -4.11 5.48
CA SER A 47 -4.38 -5.33 6.04
C SER A 47 -3.17 -5.03 6.92
N LEU A 48 -2.29 -4.09 6.53
CA LEU A 48 -1.16 -3.66 7.34
C LEU A 48 -1.61 -2.99 8.66
N ALA A 49 -2.64 -2.14 8.59
CA ALA A 49 -3.18 -1.47 9.78
C ALA A 49 -3.89 -2.43 10.73
N SER A 50 -4.54 -3.47 10.21
CA SER A 50 -5.22 -4.51 11.02
C SER A 50 -4.25 -5.52 11.62
N ALA A 51 -3.09 -5.74 11.01
CA ALA A 51 -2.04 -6.63 11.50
C ALA A 51 -1.20 -5.99 12.63
N GLY A 52 -1.83 -5.24 13.54
CA GLY A 52 -1.18 -4.52 14.64
C GLY A 52 -0.12 -5.36 15.38
N PRO A 53 0.83 -4.72 16.08
CA PRO A 53 2.02 -5.37 16.59
C PRO A 53 1.65 -6.66 17.30
N THR A 54 1.99 -7.79 16.67
CA THR A 54 1.87 -9.09 17.33
C THR A 54 2.87 -9.02 18.49
N SER A 55 2.35 -8.82 19.72
CA SER A 55 3.15 -8.96 20.92
C SER A 55 3.65 -10.40 20.95
N ARG A 56 4.89 -10.61 20.50
CA ARG A 56 5.60 -11.87 20.70
C ARG A 56 6.06 -11.88 22.15
N ASN A 57 5.14 -12.22 23.05
CA ASN A 57 5.49 -12.57 24.43
C ASN A 57 5.96 -14.03 24.44
N THR A 58 7.27 -14.23 24.25
CA THR A 58 7.94 -15.49 24.61
C THR A 58 8.72 -15.23 25.89
N ALA A 59 8.04 -15.43 27.01
CA ALA A 59 8.67 -15.79 28.27
C ALA A 59 9.06 -17.27 28.19
N ASN A 60 10.36 -17.58 28.23
CA ASN A 60 10.96 -18.70 28.96
C ASN A 60 12.49 -18.57 28.92
#